data_AF-G9QQ98-F1
#
_entry.id   AF-G9QQ98-F1
#
_cell.length_a   1.000
_cell.length_b   1.000
_cell.length_c   1.000
_cell.angle_alpha   90.00
_cell.angle_beta   90.00
_cell.angle_gamma   90.00
#
_symmetry.space_group_name_H-M   'P 1'
#
loop_
_entity.id
_entity.type
_entity.pdbx_description
1 polymer ?
#
loop_
_entity_poly.entity_id
_entity_poly.type
_entity_poly.pdbx_seq_one_letter_code
_entity_poly.pdbx_strand_id
1 'polypeptide(L)'
;MTAEEMIQVNNERRKQLNEENRKYYENMLVYLRLSSIPEKKTEELLLEMLDHLLIAQEEGRSAEDVFGKNPESYCKEVVQTMGKQSYFRFSRFAFIFGIGLYIVFFIDGISRLIIYPLLTQFTDLPPVKGFSVDYFFTPIFMCLVIDIILLFLKESTFKKFSVRVLLGYVFPITIAYFLPLVIYFFLKDILPVIPIPAWASLLIGLLLWRIHKVVFKHVDIF
;
A
#
# COMPACT_ATOMS: atom_id res chain seq x y z
N MET A 1 -21.79 10.29 -8.29
CA MET A 1 -20.39 10.73 -8.21
C MET A 1 -19.48 9.51 -8.22
N THR A 2 -18.31 9.62 -8.86
CA THR A 2 -17.22 8.65 -8.72
C THR A 2 -16.54 8.81 -7.35
N ALA A 3 -15.73 7.82 -6.93
CA ALA A 3 -14.96 7.95 -5.69
C ALA A 3 -14.00 9.15 -5.74
N GLU A 4 -13.33 9.35 -6.88
CA GLU A 4 -12.44 10.50 -7.11
C GLU A 4 -13.15 11.86 -6.97
N GLU A 5 -14.34 11.99 -7.55
CA GLU A 5 -15.17 13.20 -7.41
C GLU A 5 -15.54 13.44 -5.94
N MET A 6 -15.90 12.37 -5.21
CA MET A 6 -16.24 12.48 -3.79
C MET A 6 -15.04 12.88 -2.94
N ILE A 7 -13.85 12.34 -3.22
CA ILE A 7 -12.59 12.74 -2.57
C ILE A 7 -12.33 14.23 -2.79
N GLN A 8 -12.54 14.73 -4.02
CA GLN A 8 -12.34 16.14 -4.33
C GLN A 8 -13.33 17.04 -3.58
N VAL A 9 -14.61 16.68 -3.58
CA VAL A 9 -15.64 17.43 -2.80
C VAL A 9 -15.30 17.41 -1.32
N ASN A 10 -14.86 16.27 -0.78
CA ASN A 10 -14.46 16.13 0.60
C ASN A 10 -13.29 17.06 0.94
N ASN A 11 -12.27 17.07 0.08
CA ASN A 11 -11.07 17.89 0.25
C ASN A 11 -11.35 19.39 0.27
N GLU A 12 -12.34 19.85 -0.51
CA GLU A 12 -12.76 21.24 -0.52
C GLU A 12 -13.64 21.59 0.69
N ARG A 13 -14.64 20.77 0.99
CA ARG A 13 -15.60 21.04 2.08
C ARG A 13 -14.96 20.93 3.47
N ARG A 14 -14.03 20.00 3.68
CA ARG A 14 -13.35 19.85 4.99
C ARG A 14 -12.54 21.10 5.39
N LYS A 15 -12.19 21.98 4.45
CA LYS A 15 -11.52 23.27 4.74
C LYS A 15 -12.43 24.23 5.49
N GLN A 16 -13.74 24.00 5.49
CA GLN A 16 -14.74 24.82 6.18
C GLN A 16 -14.90 24.43 7.67
N LEU A 17 -14.33 23.28 8.07
CA LEU A 17 -14.29 22.88 9.47
C LEU A 17 -13.30 23.77 10.25
N ASN A 18 -13.64 24.06 11.49
CA ASN A 18 -12.70 24.61 12.45
C ASN A 18 -11.60 23.58 12.78
N GLU A 19 -10.51 24.03 13.39
CA GLU A 19 -9.31 23.20 13.60
C GLU A 19 -9.59 21.93 14.44
N GLU A 20 -10.43 22.03 15.47
CA GLU A 20 -10.77 20.91 16.36
C GLU A 20 -11.58 19.83 15.62
N ASN A 21 -12.68 20.24 14.97
CA ASN A 21 -13.55 19.35 14.21
C ASN A 21 -12.82 18.75 13.01
N ARG A 22 -11.98 19.55 12.34
CA ARG A 22 -11.16 19.09 11.22
C ARG A 22 -10.21 17.99 11.64
N LYS A 23 -9.47 18.16 12.74
CA LYS A 23 -8.55 17.15 13.24
C LYS A 23 -9.25 15.85 13.63
N TYR A 24 -10.41 15.95 14.29
CA TYR A 24 -11.22 14.79 14.63
C TYR A 24 -11.66 14.03 13.36
N TYR A 25 -12.21 14.76 12.39
CA TYR A 25 -12.69 14.22 11.13
C TYR A 25 -11.57 13.62 10.28
N GLU A 26 -10.40 14.27 10.18
CA GLU A 26 -9.25 13.75 9.43
C GLU A 26 -8.75 12.42 9.99
N ASN A 27 -8.82 12.21 11.31
CA ASN A 27 -8.51 10.92 11.92
C ASN A 27 -9.53 9.84 11.49
N MET A 28 -10.82 10.14 11.50
CA MET A 28 -11.83 9.18 11.02
C MET A 28 -11.63 8.86 9.53
N LEU A 29 -11.33 9.88 8.72
CA LEU A 29 -11.06 9.78 7.30
C LEU A 29 -9.92 8.82 6.98
N VAL A 30 -8.78 8.95 7.66
CA VAL A 30 -7.65 8.03 7.46
C VAL A 30 -8.02 6.60 7.84
N TYR A 31 -8.68 6.41 8.99
CA TYR A 31 -9.04 5.08 9.46
C TYR A 31 -10.03 4.36 8.54
N LEU A 32 -11.07 5.07 8.09
CA LEU A 32 -12.13 4.52 7.24
C LEU A 32 -11.61 4.22 5.83
N ARG A 33 -10.76 5.06 5.24
CA ARG A 33 -10.09 4.78 3.95
C ARG A 33 -9.19 3.55 4.00
N LEU A 34 -8.59 3.26 5.15
CA LEU A 34 -7.76 2.07 5.38
C LEU A 34 -8.56 0.89 5.97
N SER A 35 -9.89 0.99 5.96
CA SER A 35 -10.77 -0.08 6.40
C SER A 35 -11.06 -1.09 5.27
N SER A 36 -11.83 -2.12 5.59
CA SER A 36 -12.28 -3.13 4.63
C SER A 36 -13.59 -2.75 3.92
N ILE A 37 -14.04 -1.49 4.06
CA ILE A 37 -15.21 -0.97 3.36
C ILE A 37 -14.80 -0.63 1.91
N PRO A 38 -15.64 -0.94 0.90
CA PRO A 38 -15.38 -0.54 -0.49
C PRO A 38 -15.17 0.98 -0.63
N GLU A 39 -14.17 1.40 -1.40
CA GLU A 39 -13.75 2.81 -1.55
C GLU A 39 -14.94 3.76 -1.76
N LYS A 40 -15.80 3.45 -2.74
CA LYS A 40 -16.98 4.28 -3.04
C LYS A 40 -17.89 4.46 -1.82
N LYS A 41 -18.18 3.38 -1.09
CA LYS A 41 -19.02 3.43 0.12
C LYS A 41 -18.35 4.21 1.25
N THR A 42 -17.02 4.08 1.37
CA THR A 42 -16.23 4.84 2.32
C THR A 42 -16.34 6.34 2.04
N GLU A 43 -16.18 6.76 0.79
CA GLU A 43 -16.26 8.19 0.44
C GLU A 43 -17.69 8.74 0.56
N GLU A 44 -18.72 7.95 0.24
CA GLU A 44 -20.13 8.30 0.51
C GLU A 44 -20.37 8.57 2.00
N LEU A 45 -19.93 7.64 2.85
CA LEU A 45 -20.03 7.77 4.31
C LEU A 45 -19.25 8.98 4.82
N LEU A 46 -18.02 9.20 4.34
CA LEU A 46 -17.19 10.32 4.78
C LEU A 46 -17.81 11.67 4.43
N LEU A 47 -18.44 11.78 3.26
CA LEU A 47 -19.20 12.98 2.91
C LEU A 47 -20.43 13.17 3.81
N GLU A 48 -21.19 12.11 4.08
CA GLU A 48 -22.34 12.20 5.01
C GLU A 48 -21.90 12.66 6.41
N MET A 49 -20.82 12.09 6.93
CA MET A 49 -20.25 12.47 8.23
C MET A 49 -19.74 13.91 8.22
N LEU A 50 -19.09 14.35 7.14
CA LEU A 50 -18.64 15.73 6.99
C LEU A 50 -19.81 16.71 6.99
N ASP A 51 -20.92 16.35 6.33
CA ASP A 51 -22.10 17.19 6.22
C ASP A 51 -22.78 17.37 7.58
N HIS A 52 -22.97 16.27 8.31
CA HIS A 52 -23.48 16.32 9.69
C HIS A 52 -22.59 17.14 10.61
N LEU A 53 -21.26 17.04 10.44
CA LEU A 53 -20.32 17.79 11.24
C LEU A 53 -20.32 19.29 10.93
N LEU A 54 -20.47 19.68 9.67
CA LEU A 54 -20.59 21.09 9.28
C LEU A 54 -21.85 21.71 9.86
N ILE A 55 -23.00 21.02 9.79
CA ILE A 55 -24.25 21.47 10.40
C ILE A 55 -24.09 21.63 11.91
N ALA A 56 -23.54 20.62 12.58
CA ALA A 56 -23.30 20.68 14.03
C ALA A 56 -22.35 21.82 14.43
N GLN A 57 -21.34 22.09 13.60
CA GLN A 57 -20.42 23.20 13.82
C GLN A 57 -21.11 24.56 13.73
N GLU A 58 -22.06 24.74 12.81
CA GLU A 58 -22.88 25.96 12.71
C GLU A 58 -23.75 26.16 13.97
N GLU A 59 -24.18 25.06 14.59
CA GLU A 59 -24.89 25.05 15.89
C GLU A 59 -23.94 25.23 17.10
N GLY A 60 -22.63 25.39 16.89
CA GLY A 60 -21.64 25.51 17.95
C GLY A 60 -21.28 24.21 18.66
N ARG A 61 -21.60 23.05 18.06
CA ARG A 61 -21.28 21.72 18.59
C ARG A 61 -19.95 21.20 18.05
N SER A 62 -19.25 20.43 18.86
CA SER A 62 -18.00 19.76 18.49
C SER A 62 -18.25 18.41 17.80
N ALA A 63 -17.24 17.88 17.14
CA ALA A 63 -17.26 16.51 16.61
C ALA A 63 -17.47 15.46 17.69
N GLU A 64 -17.00 15.71 18.93
CA GLU A 64 -17.24 14.82 20.07
C GLU A 64 -18.72 14.81 20.48
N ASP A 65 -19.44 15.92 20.30
CA ASP A 65 -20.89 16.01 20.58
C ASP A 65 -21.74 15.28 19.54
N VAL A 66 -21.17 15.02 18.35
CA VAL A 66 -21.86 14.34 17.23
C VAL A 66 -21.51 12.86 17.19
N PHE A 67 -20.22 12.53 17.21
CA PHE A 67 -19.70 11.17 17.02
C PHE A 67 -19.21 10.52 18.32
N GLY A 68 -19.23 11.25 19.43
CA GLY A 68 -18.77 10.80 20.74
C GLY A 68 -17.29 11.05 21.00
N LYS A 69 -16.87 10.85 22.26
CA LYS A 69 -15.50 11.11 22.71
C LYS A 69 -14.46 10.11 22.20
N ASN A 70 -14.88 8.99 21.62
CA ASN A 70 -13.99 7.93 21.16
C ASN A 70 -14.20 7.65 19.65
N PRO A 71 -13.50 8.39 18.77
CA PRO A 71 -13.62 8.21 17.33
C PRO A 71 -13.18 6.82 16.85
N GLU A 72 -12.23 6.16 17.55
CA GLU A 72 -11.78 4.81 17.18
C GLU A 72 -12.91 3.79 17.32
N SER A 73 -13.61 3.83 18.46
CA SER A 73 -14.75 2.95 18.72
C SER A 73 -15.87 3.18 17.71
N TYR A 74 -16.19 4.44 17.43
CA TYR A 74 -17.19 4.79 16.42
C TYR A 74 -16.81 4.22 15.04
N CYS A 75 -15.58 4.46 14.58
CA CYS A 75 -15.12 3.95 13.28
C CYS A 75 -15.12 2.41 13.23
N LYS A 76 -14.75 1.75 14.33
CA LYS A 76 -14.80 0.27 14.41
C LYS A 76 -16.22 -0.26 14.28
N GLU A 77 -17.19 0.37 14.94
CA GLU A 77 -18.60 -0.01 14.85
C GLU A 77 -19.14 0.19 13.43
N VAL A 78 -18.86 1.35 12.84
CA VAL A 78 -19.19 1.63 11.42
C VAL A 78 -18.65 0.55 10.49
N VAL A 79 -17.37 0.17 10.63
CA VAL A 79 -16.74 -0.88 9.80
C VAL A 79 -17.36 -2.25 10.04
N GLN A 80 -17.83 -2.54 11.25
CA GLN A 80 -18.52 -3.80 11.55
C GLN A 80 -19.91 -3.85 10.90
N THR A 81 -20.64 -2.73 10.90
CA THR A 81 -22.02 -2.64 10.39
C THR A 81 -22.08 -2.60 8.86
N MET A 82 -21.14 -1.92 8.20
CA MET A 82 -21.13 -1.71 6.74
C MET A 82 -20.81 -2.98 5.90
N GLY A 83 -20.43 -4.07 6.56
CA GLY A 83 -20.02 -5.32 5.92
C GLY A 83 -18.55 -5.32 5.52
N LYS A 84 -17.87 -6.45 5.76
CA LYS A 84 -16.43 -6.60 5.55
C LYS A 84 -16.15 -7.12 4.14
N GLN A 85 -15.34 -6.42 3.34
CA GLN A 85 -14.53 -7.12 2.33
C GLN A 85 -13.36 -7.84 3.01
N SER A 86 -12.73 -8.77 2.29
CA SER A 86 -11.45 -9.35 2.74
C SER A 86 -10.43 -8.24 2.96
N TYR A 87 -9.71 -8.28 4.10
CA TYR A 87 -8.56 -7.40 4.36
C TYR A 87 -7.49 -7.53 3.27
N PHE A 88 -7.42 -8.70 2.65
CA PHE A 88 -6.53 -8.96 1.53
C PHE A 88 -7.23 -8.60 0.23
N ARG A 89 -6.89 -7.42 -0.31
CA ARG A 89 -7.35 -7.00 -1.63
C ARG A 89 -6.37 -7.51 -2.69
N PHE A 90 -6.76 -8.59 -3.37
CA PHE A 90 -5.92 -9.19 -4.41
C PHE A 90 -5.55 -8.19 -5.52
N SER A 91 -6.44 -7.23 -5.85
CA SER A 91 -6.12 -6.18 -6.83
C SER A 91 -4.95 -5.31 -6.39
N ARG A 92 -4.86 -4.93 -5.10
CA ARG A 92 -3.73 -4.18 -4.54
C ARG A 92 -2.43 -4.98 -4.63
N PHE A 93 -2.49 -6.24 -4.19
CA PHE A 93 -1.34 -7.13 -4.26
C PHE A 93 -0.85 -7.29 -5.70
N ALA A 94 -1.74 -7.63 -6.63
CA ALA A 94 -1.41 -7.82 -8.04
C ALA A 94 -0.88 -6.53 -8.68
N PHE A 95 -1.40 -5.36 -8.29
CA PHE A 95 -0.92 -4.06 -8.75
C PHE A 95 0.52 -3.80 -8.31
N ILE A 96 0.81 -3.91 -7.02
CA ILE A 96 2.15 -3.66 -6.45
C ILE A 96 3.14 -4.71 -6.96
N PHE A 97 2.73 -5.98 -6.97
CA PHE A 97 3.56 -7.08 -7.45
C PHE A 97 3.93 -6.88 -8.93
N GLY A 98 2.96 -6.49 -9.76
CA GLY A 98 3.20 -6.15 -11.16
C GLY A 98 4.18 -4.98 -11.35
N ILE A 99 4.13 -3.97 -10.48
CA ILE A 99 5.12 -2.88 -10.46
C ILE A 99 6.52 -3.42 -10.17
N GLY A 100 6.66 -4.18 -9.09
CA GLY A 100 7.95 -4.73 -8.71
C GLY A 100 8.53 -5.68 -9.77
N LEU A 101 7.67 -6.43 -10.47
CA LEU A 101 8.10 -7.32 -11.57
C LEU A 101 8.82 -6.57 -12.69
N TYR A 102 8.19 -5.55 -13.30
CA TYR A 102 8.86 -4.86 -14.41
C TYR A 102 10.07 -4.05 -13.93
N ILE A 103 10.06 -3.52 -12.70
CA ILE A 103 11.21 -2.85 -12.10
C ILE A 103 12.39 -3.81 -12.00
N VAL A 104 12.17 -5.03 -11.52
CA VAL A 104 13.21 -6.07 -11.43
C VAL A 104 13.82 -6.37 -12.79
N PHE A 105 12.99 -6.55 -13.83
CA PHE A 105 13.48 -6.80 -15.18
C PHE A 105 14.28 -5.61 -15.76
N PHE A 106 13.88 -4.37 -15.48
CA PHE A 106 14.65 -3.20 -15.85
C PHE A 106 15.97 -3.10 -15.10
N ILE A 107 15.97 -3.31 -13.78
CA ILE A 107 17.18 -3.30 -12.95
C ILE A 107 18.15 -4.36 -13.45
N ASP A 108 17.70 -5.59 -13.70
CA ASP A 108 18.54 -6.68 -14.23
C ASP A 108 19.15 -6.30 -15.58
N GLY A 109 18.33 -5.84 -16.54
CA GLY A 109 18.80 -5.47 -17.87
C GLY A 109 19.79 -4.31 -17.85
N ILE A 110 19.50 -3.24 -17.11
CA ILE A 110 20.38 -2.08 -16.96
C ILE A 110 21.67 -2.48 -16.24
N SER A 111 21.56 -3.27 -15.17
CA SER A 111 22.73 -3.69 -14.40
C SER A 111 23.68 -4.51 -15.23
N ARG A 112 23.19 -5.49 -16.00
CA ARG A 112 24.04 -6.36 -16.83
C ARG A 112 24.58 -5.70 -18.10
N LEU A 113 23.88 -4.72 -18.68
CA LEU A 113 24.33 -4.03 -19.89
C LEU A 113 25.22 -2.83 -19.63
N ILE A 114 25.03 -2.12 -18.51
CA ILE A 114 25.68 -0.83 -18.25
C ILE A 114 26.55 -0.91 -17.00
N ILE A 115 25.95 -1.26 -15.85
CA ILE A 115 26.64 -1.16 -14.56
C ILE A 115 27.78 -2.18 -14.47
N TYR A 116 27.51 -3.43 -14.84
CA TYR A 116 28.44 -4.52 -14.69
C TYR A 116 29.68 -4.37 -15.59
N PRO A 117 29.56 -4.08 -16.91
CA PRO A 117 30.72 -3.79 -17.75
C PRO A 117 31.54 -2.60 -17.25
N LEU A 118 30.89 -1.56 -16.70
CA LEU A 118 31.58 -0.40 -16.14
C LEU A 118 32.37 -0.76 -14.89
N LEU A 119 31.79 -1.51 -13.95
CA LEU A 119 32.46 -1.92 -12.71
C LEU A 119 33.63 -2.87 -12.98
N THR A 120 33.52 -3.76 -13.98
CA THR A 120 34.61 -4.67 -14.36
C THR A 120 35.85 -3.97 -14.90
N GLN A 121 35.75 -2.69 -15.30
CA GLN A 121 36.94 -1.89 -15.64
C GLN A 121 37.79 -1.54 -14.42
N PHE A 122 37.19 -1.57 -13.22
CA PHE A 122 37.83 -1.17 -11.97
C PHE A 122 37.96 -2.33 -10.97
N THR A 123 37.29 -3.46 -11.20
CA THR A 123 37.19 -4.59 -10.26
C THR A 123 37.13 -5.93 -10.99
N ASP A 124 37.73 -6.99 -10.43
CA ASP A 124 37.67 -8.35 -10.99
C ASP A 124 36.38 -9.07 -10.57
N LEU A 125 35.24 -8.63 -11.10
CA LEU A 125 33.95 -9.27 -10.83
C LEU A 125 33.71 -10.48 -11.79
N PRO A 126 33.06 -11.56 -11.31
CA PRO A 126 32.77 -12.75 -12.11
C PRO A 126 31.50 -12.58 -12.98
N PRO A 127 31.54 -12.86 -14.30
CA PRO A 127 30.49 -12.47 -15.25
C PRO A 127 29.12 -13.05 -14.89
N VAL A 128 28.10 -12.19 -14.88
CA VAL A 128 26.71 -12.57 -14.58
C VAL A 128 26.05 -13.13 -15.84
N LYS A 129 25.74 -14.44 -15.84
CA LYS A 129 25.32 -15.18 -17.06
C LYS A 129 23.81 -15.39 -17.23
N GLY A 130 22.97 -14.65 -16.51
CA GLY A 130 21.53 -14.78 -16.70
C GLY A 130 20.72 -13.98 -15.70
N PHE A 131 19.41 -14.17 -15.75
CA PHE A 131 18.46 -13.62 -14.79
C PHE A 131 18.34 -14.58 -13.62
N SER A 132 18.61 -14.09 -12.42
CA SER A 132 18.53 -14.91 -11.21
C SER A 132 17.10 -14.93 -10.66
N VAL A 133 16.58 -16.12 -10.31
CA VAL A 133 15.18 -16.30 -9.90
C VAL A 133 14.88 -15.65 -8.54
N ASP A 134 15.90 -15.41 -7.73
CA ASP A 134 15.75 -14.69 -6.47
C ASP A 134 15.22 -13.26 -6.63
N TYR A 135 15.38 -12.64 -7.80
CA TYR A 135 14.81 -11.31 -8.04
C TYR A 135 13.28 -11.27 -7.95
N PHE A 136 12.59 -12.42 -8.07
CA PHE A 136 11.14 -12.49 -7.83
C PHE A 136 10.75 -12.31 -6.35
N PHE A 137 11.69 -12.40 -5.40
CA PHE A 137 11.41 -12.06 -3.99
C PHE A 137 11.26 -10.55 -3.77
N THR A 138 11.88 -9.71 -4.60
CA THR A 138 11.78 -8.25 -4.48
C THR A 138 10.34 -7.73 -4.56
N PRO A 139 9.50 -8.06 -5.57
CA PRO A 139 8.10 -7.62 -5.61
C PRO A 139 7.26 -8.15 -4.44
N ILE A 140 7.57 -9.35 -3.93
CA ILE A 140 6.92 -9.90 -2.73
C ILE A 140 7.25 -9.02 -1.51
N PHE A 141 8.53 -8.67 -1.35
CA PHE A 141 8.97 -7.77 -0.29
C PHE A 141 8.43 -6.34 -0.46
N MET A 142 8.18 -5.85 -1.67
CA MET A 142 7.52 -4.57 -1.85
C MET A 142 6.07 -4.58 -1.35
N CYS A 143 5.32 -5.66 -1.61
CA CYS A 143 3.96 -5.83 -1.10
C CYS A 143 3.92 -5.80 0.43
N LEU A 144 4.88 -6.47 1.08
CA LEU A 144 5.11 -6.43 2.53
C LEU A 144 5.14 -5.01 3.05
N VAL A 145 6.10 -4.25 2.54
CA VAL A 145 6.49 -2.97 3.10
C VAL A 145 5.30 -2.02 3.00
N ILE A 146 4.57 -2.07 1.89
CA ILE A 146 3.37 -1.27 1.72
C ILE A 146 2.27 -1.71 2.69
N ASP A 147 1.98 -3.01 2.84
CA ASP A 147 0.95 -3.44 3.80
C ASP A 147 1.32 -3.07 5.25
N ILE A 148 2.61 -3.15 5.64
CA ILE A 148 3.07 -2.62 6.95
C ILE A 148 2.80 -1.13 7.07
N ILE A 149 3.18 -0.36 6.05
CA ILE A 149 3.01 1.10 6.08
C ILE A 149 1.53 1.45 6.20
N LEU A 150 0.64 0.80 5.43
CA LEU A 150 -0.80 1.04 5.49
C LEU A 150 -1.39 0.66 6.86
N LEU A 151 -0.99 -0.48 7.42
CA LEU A 151 -1.41 -0.88 8.77
C LEU A 151 -0.92 0.11 9.82
N PHE A 152 0.33 0.56 9.69
CA PHE A 152 0.93 1.54 10.59
C PHE A 152 0.19 2.88 10.53
N LEU A 153 -0.11 3.37 9.32
CA LEU A 153 -0.87 4.60 9.11
C LEU A 153 -2.24 4.50 9.80
N LYS A 154 -2.96 3.39 9.61
CA LYS A 154 -4.28 3.17 10.21
C LYS A 154 -4.28 3.18 11.74
N GLU A 155 -3.33 2.48 12.35
CA GLU A 155 -3.27 2.38 13.81
C GLU A 155 -2.71 3.66 14.45
N SER A 156 -1.81 4.37 13.76
CA SER A 156 -1.23 5.63 14.23
C SER A 156 -2.26 6.77 14.37
N THR A 157 -3.42 6.63 13.72
CA THR A 157 -4.48 7.63 13.71
C THR A 157 -5.15 7.84 15.08
N PHE A 158 -5.34 6.77 15.86
CA PHE A 158 -6.07 6.86 17.14
C PHE A 158 -5.23 6.47 18.35
N LYS A 159 -4.21 5.62 18.17
CA LYS A 159 -3.37 5.17 19.28
C LYS A 159 -2.08 5.96 19.28
N LYS A 160 -1.76 6.58 20.43
CA LYS A 160 -0.37 7.01 20.69
C LYS A 160 0.52 5.78 20.57
N PHE A 161 1.59 5.92 19.78
CA PHE A 161 2.55 4.88 19.49
C PHE A 161 2.93 4.10 20.76
N SER A 162 2.53 2.83 20.83
CA SER A 162 2.87 1.95 21.94
C SER A 162 3.54 0.69 21.41
N VAL A 163 4.62 0.28 22.08
CA VAL A 163 5.43 -0.89 21.72
C VAL A 163 4.59 -2.17 21.64
N ARG A 164 3.45 -2.22 22.35
CA ARG A 164 2.53 -3.36 22.37
C ARG A 164 1.73 -3.51 21.06
N VAL A 165 1.36 -2.40 20.41
CA VAL A 165 0.74 -2.42 19.06
C VAL A 165 1.79 -2.81 18.02
N LEU A 166 3.03 -2.31 18.18
CA LEU A 166 4.14 -2.69 17.33
C LEU A 166 4.42 -4.19 17.41
N LEU A 167 4.57 -4.75 18.62
CA LEU A 167 4.81 -6.18 18.84
C LEU A 167 3.68 -7.08 18.30
N GLY A 168 2.41 -6.67 18.44
CA GLY A 168 1.26 -7.48 17.99
C GLY A 168 1.15 -7.65 16.47
N TYR A 169 1.55 -6.63 15.69
CA TYR A 169 1.47 -6.65 14.23
C TYR A 169 2.81 -6.90 13.55
N VAL A 170 3.91 -6.40 14.10
CA VAL A 170 5.25 -6.64 13.55
C VAL A 170 5.60 -8.11 13.63
N PHE A 171 5.22 -8.85 14.68
CA PHE A 171 5.57 -10.27 14.81
C PHE A 171 4.98 -11.19 13.72
N PRO A 172 3.67 -11.18 13.41
CA PRO A 172 3.12 -11.99 12.32
C PRO A 172 3.60 -11.53 10.94
N ILE A 173 3.82 -10.23 10.72
CA ILE A 173 4.32 -9.73 9.44
C ILE A 173 5.82 -10.05 9.29
N THR A 174 6.64 -9.85 10.32
CA THR A 174 8.03 -10.30 10.27
C THR A 174 8.09 -11.80 10.06
N ILE A 175 7.28 -12.64 10.72
CA ILE A 175 7.26 -14.08 10.42
C ILE A 175 6.86 -14.37 8.97
N ALA A 176 5.78 -13.77 8.46
CA ALA A 176 5.28 -14.00 7.11
C ALA A 176 6.32 -13.68 6.02
N TYR A 177 7.28 -12.80 6.32
CA TYR A 177 8.25 -12.31 5.34
C TYR A 177 9.72 -12.65 5.64
N PHE A 178 10.05 -12.89 6.91
CA PHE A 178 11.32 -13.48 7.35
C PHE A 178 11.38 -14.96 6.94
N LEU A 179 10.24 -15.66 6.90
CA LEU A 179 10.17 -17.04 6.40
C LEU A 179 10.63 -17.14 4.92
N PRO A 180 10.12 -16.32 3.96
CA PRO A 180 10.69 -16.21 2.61
C PRO A 180 12.17 -15.86 2.55
N LEU A 181 12.68 -14.99 3.43
CA LEU A 181 14.10 -14.62 3.49
C LEU A 181 14.98 -15.78 3.98
N VAL A 182 14.51 -16.52 4.99
CA VAL A 182 15.17 -17.74 5.48
C VAL A 182 15.14 -18.80 4.37
N ILE A 183 14.00 -19.01 3.73
CA ILE A 183 13.88 -19.88 2.55
C ILE A 183 14.85 -19.45 1.45
N TYR A 184 14.94 -18.15 1.13
CA TYR A 184 15.93 -17.62 0.19
C TYR A 184 17.36 -17.94 0.65
N PHE A 185 17.72 -17.71 1.91
CA PHE A 185 19.07 -17.97 2.40
C PHE A 185 19.47 -19.46 2.25
N PHE A 186 18.52 -20.38 2.46
CA PHE A 186 18.75 -21.82 2.29
C PHE A 186 18.69 -22.28 0.82
N LEU A 187 17.90 -21.62 -0.02
CA LEU A 187 17.70 -22.01 -1.43
C LEU A 187 18.56 -21.22 -2.41
N LYS A 188 19.21 -20.12 -2.02
CA LYS A 188 19.94 -19.22 -2.93
C LYS A 188 20.96 -19.95 -3.81
N ASP A 189 21.63 -20.96 -3.25
CA ASP A 189 22.67 -21.73 -3.94
C ASP A 189 22.08 -22.82 -4.87
N ILE A 190 20.78 -23.09 -4.74
CA ILE A 190 20.01 -24.07 -5.52
C ILE A 190 19.15 -23.37 -6.59
N LEU A 191 18.87 -22.06 -6.44
CA LEU A 191 18.00 -21.33 -7.35
C LEU A 191 18.61 -21.24 -8.75
N PRO A 192 17.88 -21.63 -9.80
CA PRO A 192 18.40 -21.64 -11.15
C PRO A 192 18.58 -20.21 -11.66
N VAL A 193 19.64 -20.02 -12.46
CA VAL A 193 19.81 -18.82 -13.26
C VAL A 193 19.20 -19.09 -14.64
N ILE A 194 18.19 -18.33 -15.02
CA ILE A 194 17.56 -18.46 -16.32
C ILE A 194 18.48 -17.78 -17.35
N PRO A 195 18.86 -18.44 -18.46
CA PRO A 195 19.80 -17.92 -19.46
C PRO A 195 19.13 -16.85 -20.35
N ILE A 196 18.53 -15.83 -19.75
CA ILE A 196 17.91 -14.70 -20.43
C ILE A 196 19.01 -13.67 -20.77
N PRO A 197 19.19 -13.32 -22.05
CA PRO A 197 20.08 -12.22 -22.45
C PRO A 197 19.65 -10.90 -21.81
N ALA A 198 20.60 -10.04 -21.44
CA ALA A 198 20.29 -8.81 -20.72
C ALA A 198 19.38 -7.83 -21.49
N TRP A 199 19.49 -7.76 -22.83
CA TRP A 199 18.58 -6.98 -23.66
C TRP A 199 17.15 -7.53 -23.65
N ALA A 200 16.98 -8.85 -23.52
CA ALA A 200 15.68 -9.49 -23.47
C ALA A 200 14.98 -9.17 -22.16
N SER A 201 15.70 -9.03 -21.05
CA SER A 201 15.15 -8.55 -19.79
C SER A 201 14.51 -7.16 -19.92
N LEU A 202 15.15 -6.23 -20.64
CA LEU A 202 14.58 -4.90 -20.88
C LEU A 202 13.28 -4.98 -21.69
N LEU A 203 13.24 -5.83 -22.73
CA LEU A 203 12.02 -6.03 -23.52
C LEU A 203 10.89 -6.66 -22.69
N ILE A 204 11.20 -7.65 -21.86
CA ILE A 204 10.23 -8.27 -20.94
C ILE A 204 9.72 -7.21 -19.95
N GLY A 205 10.59 -6.38 -19.38
CA GLY A 205 10.22 -5.26 -18.52
C GLY A 205 9.25 -4.28 -19.22
N LEU A 206 9.54 -3.91 -20.47
CA LEU A 206 8.66 -3.05 -21.27
C LEU A 206 7.29 -3.69 -21.53
N LEU A 207 7.25 -4.98 -21.87
CA LEU A 207 6.00 -5.72 -22.09
C LEU A 207 5.18 -5.80 -20.81
N LEU A 208 5.79 -6.15 -19.67
CA LEU A 208 5.13 -6.21 -18.38
C LEU A 208 4.58 -4.84 -17.95
N TRP A 209 5.34 -3.76 -18.16
CA TRP A 209 4.87 -2.40 -17.90
C TRP A 209 3.65 -2.03 -18.77
N ARG A 210 3.65 -2.39 -20.05
CA ARG A 210 2.50 -2.17 -20.95
C ARG A 210 1.27 -2.96 -20.49
N ILE A 211 1.43 -4.25 -20.18
CA ILE A 211 0.36 -5.10 -19.67
C ILE A 211 -0.21 -4.53 -18.39
N HIS A 212 0.65 -4.18 -17.43
CA HIS A 212 0.27 -3.60 -16.15
C HIS A 212 -0.57 -2.33 -16.33
N LYS A 213 -0.12 -1.41 -17.19
CA LYS A 213 -0.86 -0.17 -17.51
C LYS A 213 -2.25 -0.42 -18.11
N VAL A 214 -2.40 -1.46 -18.93
CA VAL A 214 -3.68 -1.81 -19.55
C VAL A 214 -4.61 -2.48 -18.54
N VAL A 215 -4.11 -3.47 -17.79
CA VAL A 215 -4.89 -4.26 -16.83
C VAL A 215 -5.43 -3.37 -15.71
N PHE A 216 -4.61 -2.47 -15.18
CA PHE A 216 -4.98 -1.65 -14.02
C PHE A 216 -5.54 -0.27 -14.38
N LYS A 217 -5.91 -0.04 -15.65
CA LYS A 217 -6.49 1.24 -16.09
C LYS A 217 -7.84 1.57 -15.42
N HIS A 218 -8.61 0.55 -15.06
CA HIS A 218 -9.98 0.67 -14.54
C HIS A 218 -10.24 -0.20 -13.31
N VAL A 219 -9.20 -0.58 -12.58
CA VAL A 219 -9.31 -1.45 -11.40
C VAL A 219 -9.15 -0.61 -10.14
N ASP A 220 -10.07 -0.75 -9.20
CA ASP A 220 -9.97 -0.12 -7.88
C ASP A 220 -8.88 -0.82 -7.05
N ILE A 221 -7.80 -0.08 -6.76
CA ILE A 221 -6.60 -0.62 -6.12
C ILE A 221 -6.68 -0.49 -4.59
N PHE A 222 -7.27 0.58 -4.04
CA PHE A 222 -7.17 0.95 -2.62
C PHE A 222 -8.49 0.97 -1.86
#